data_AF-A0A8J8AEQ2-F1
#
_entry.id   AF-A0A8J8AEQ2-F1
#
_cell.length_a   1.000
_cell.length_b   1.000
_cell.length_c   1.000
_cell.angle_alpha   90.00
_cell.angle_beta   90.00
_cell.angle_gamma   90.00
#
_symmetry.space_group_name_H-M   'P 1'
#
loop_
_entity.id
_entity.type
_entity.pdbx_description
1 polymer ?
#
loop_
_entity_poly.entity_id
_entity_poly.type
_entity_poly.pdbx_seq_one_letter_code
_entity_poly.pdbx_strand_id
1 'polypeptide(L)'
;MVDLGFLLITFFIFTTTLSEHKTMGMVLPNDKPVKEPPLAGKSKVLNLILKDDKNIICYNGDDLTNPFSATYNAESLRAILIKKKQAVAAKFGDGNETIILIKPTSNS
;
A
#
# COMPACT_ATOMS: atom_id res chain seq x y z
N MET A 1 28.72 30.41 24.66
CA MET A 1 28.15 29.19 25.28
C MET A 1 26.62 29.33 25.44
N VAL A 2 25.89 29.58 24.35
CA VAL A 2 24.41 29.78 24.38
C VAL A 2 23.67 28.92 23.35
N ASP A 3 24.37 28.48 22.29
CA ASP A 3 23.77 27.70 21.20
C ASP A 3 23.49 26.23 21.54
N LEU A 4 24.28 25.61 22.42
CA LEU A 4 24.15 24.18 22.70
C LEU A 4 22.84 23.85 23.43
N GLY A 5 22.38 24.73 24.32
CA GLY A 5 21.10 24.58 25.02
C GLY A 5 19.90 24.75 24.07
N PHE A 6 19.97 25.69 23.14
CA PHE A 6 18.94 25.88 22.10
C PHE A 6 18.89 24.69 21.12
N LEU A 7 20.05 24.15 20.76
CA LEU A 7 20.15 22.94 19.95
C LEU A 7 19.55 21.72 20.67
N LEU A 8 19.78 21.59 21.98
CA LEU A 8 19.22 20.49 22.78
C LEU A 8 17.69 20.56 22.88
N ILE A 9 17.13 21.73 23.14
CA ILE A 9 15.67 21.88 23.25
C ILE A 9 14.99 21.58 21.91
N THR A 10 15.53 22.10 20.81
CA THR A 10 15.00 21.81 19.47
C THR A 10 15.16 20.34 19.09
N PHE A 11 16.26 19.70 19.48
CA PHE A 11 16.47 18.27 19.32
C PHE A 11 15.47 17.43 20.15
N PHE A 12 15.19 17.80 21.39
CA PHE A 12 14.19 17.12 22.23
C PHE A 12 12.77 17.29 21.68
N ILE A 13 12.41 18.49 21.20
CA ILE A 13 11.12 18.72 20.53
C ILE A 13 11.04 17.89 19.24
N PHE A 14 12.11 17.85 18.44
CA PHE A 14 12.12 17.08 17.20
C PHE A 14 12.03 15.57 17.45
N THR A 15 12.80 15.02 18.39
CA THR A 15 12.77 13.59 18.74
C THR A 15 11.44 13.15 19.34
N THR A 16 10.78 14.01 20.13
CA THR A 16 9.43 13.73 20.65
C THR A 16 8.40 13.70 19.51
N THR A 17 8.42 14.65 18.57
CA THR A 17 7.49 14.62 17.42
C THR A 17 7.69 13.42 16.49
N LEU A 18 8.92 12.92 16.32
CA LEU A 18 9.19 11.71 15.53
C LEU A 18 8.78 10.41 16.23
N SER A 19 8.65 10.43 17.57
CA SER A 19 8.27 9.25 18.37
C SER A 19 6.75 9.07 18.47
N GLU A 20 5.97 10.06 18.05
CA GLU A 20 4.51 9.95 18.00
C GLU A 20 4.09 8.94 16.93
N HIS A 21 3.17 8.04 17.29
CA HIS A 21 2.64 7.06 16.36
C HIS A 21 1.75 7.75 15.33
N LYS A 22 2.20 7.79 14.07
CA LYS A 22 1.39 8.32 12.97
C LYS A 22 0.36 7.28 12.52
N THR A 23 -0.82 7.30 13.13
CA THR A 23 -1.96 6.49 12.65
C THR A 23 -2.56 7.13 11.39
N MET A 24 -2.77 6.33 10.34
CA MET A 24 -3.57 6.78 9.20
C MET A 24 -5.05 6.54 9.50
N GLY A 25 -5.91 7.53 9.25
CA GLY A 25 -7.36 7.33 9.33
C GLY A 25 -7.79 6.29 8.28
N MET A 26 -8.41 5.21 8.71
CA MET A 26 -8.96 4.18 7.82
C MET A 26 -10.45 4.45 7.61
N VAL A 27 -10.87 4.58 6.36
CA VAL A 27 -12.30 4.61 6.01
C VAL A 27 -12.77 3.16 5.93
N LEU A 28 -13.54 2.72 6.92
CA LEU A 28 -14.20 1.41 6.89
C LEU A 28 -15.40 1.48 5.93
N PRO A 29 -15.60 0.46 5.07
CA PRO A 29 -16.82 0.35 4.28
C PRO A 29 -18.03 0.19 5.21
N ASN A 30 -19.20 0.63 4.75
CA ASN A 30 -20.45 0.52 5.51
C ASN A 30 -20.86 -0.96 5.64
N ASP A 31 -21.39 -1.39 6.78
CA ASP A 31 -21.79 -2.78 7.07
C ASP A 31 -22.99 -3.27 6.25
N LYS A 32 -23.56 -2.41 5.40
CA LYS A 32 -24.67 -2.79 4.52
C LYS A 32 -24.16 -3.80 3.49
N PRO A 33 -24.85 -4.94 3.29
CA PRO A 33 -24.47 -5.90 2.28
C PRO A 33 -24.52 -5.22 0.91
N VAL A 34 -23.34 -5.09 0.29
CA VAL A 34 -23.25 -4.66 -1.10
C VAL A 34 -23.81 -5.80 -1.94
N LYS A 35 -24.97 -5.58 -2.57
CA LYS A 35 -25.72 -6.59 -3.33
C LYS A 35 -24.91 -7.21 -4.47
N GLU A 36 -23.93 -6.49 -4.98
CA GLU A 36 -23.04 -6.94 -6.04
C GLU A 36 -21.62 -6.47 -5.71
N PRO A 37 -20.63 -7.37 -5.61
CA PRO A 37 -19.24 -6.92 -5.58
C PRO A 37 -19.02 -6.01 -6.79
N PRO A 38 -18.38 -4.83 -6.64
CA PRO A 38 -18.10 -3.97 -7.77
C PRO A 38 -17.48 -4.83 -8.86
N LEU A 39 -18.06 -4.82 -10.07
CA LEU A 39 -17.54 -5.53 -11.22
C LEU A 39 -16.20 -4.89 -11.59
N ALA A 40 -15.17 -5.23 -10.82
CA ALA A 40 -13.82 -4.75 -10.99
C ALA A 40 -13.34 -5.35 -12.30
N GLY A 41 -13.33 -4.54 -13.36
CA GLY A 41 -12.78 -4.98 -14.64
C GLY A 41 -11.42 -5.59 -14.38
N LYS A 42 -11.22 -6.86 -14.73
CA LYS A 42 -10.03 -7.67 -14.37
C LYS A 42 -8.71 -6.95 -14.65
N SER A 43 -8.69 -6.06 -15.65
CA SER A 43 -7.54 -5.23 -16.01
C SER A 43 -7.12 -4.19 -14.94
N LYS A 44 -8.08 -3.70 -14.14
CA LYS A 44 -7.89 -2.68 -13.10
C LYS A 44 -7.43 -3.25 -11.76
N VAL A 45 -7.44 -4.57 -11.61
CA VAL A 45 -7.13 -5.26 -10.37
C VAL A 45 -5.64 -5.58 -10.26
N LEU A 46 -5.09 -5.42 -9.05
CA LEU A 46 -3.78 -5.93 -8.62
C LEU A 46 -3.99 -6.78 -7.36
N ASN A 47 -3.57 -8.04 -7.40
CA ASN A 47 -3.62 -8.95 -6.26
C ASN A 47 -2.24 -9.00 -5.59
N LEU A 48 -2.23 -8.93 -4.27
CA LEU A 48 -1.05 -9.09 -3.41
C LEU A 48 -1.29 -10.28 -2.51
N ILE A 49 -0.41 -11.28 -2.60
CA ILE A 49 -0.38 -12.42 -1.68
C ILE A 49 0.79 -12.20 -0.74
N LEU A 50 0.50 -12.13 0.55
CA LEU A 50 1.50 -11.99 1.61
C LEU A 50 2.02 -13.38 1.98
N LYS A 51 3.34 -13.60 1.93
CA LYS A 51 4.00 -14.85 2.35
C LYS A 51 4.89 -14.62 3.57
N ASP A 52 5.10 -15.66 4.36
CA ASP A 52 5.81 -15.68 5.66
C ASP A 52 7.21 -15.04 5.62
N ASP A 53 7.96 -15.23 4.54
CA ASP A 53 9.36 -14.77 4.43
C ASP A 53 9.52 -13.28 4.05
N LYS A 54 8.56 -12.42 4.41
CA LYS A 54 8.53 -11.01 3.96
C LYS A 54 8.64 -10.89 2.43
N ASN A 55 8.03 -11.85 1.74
CA ASN A 55 7.91 -11.87 0.29
C ASN A 55 6.44 -11.68 -0.07
N ILE A 56 6.19 -10.81 -1.04
CA ILE A 56 4.86 -10.48 -1.53
C ILE A 56 4.81 -10.92 -2.99
N ILE A 57 3.88 -11.81 -3.30
CA ILE A 57 3.65 -12.22 -4.69
C ILE A 57 2.55 -11.33 -5.25
N CYS A 58 2.89 -10.56 -6.27
CA CYS A 58 1.98 -9.62 -6.91
C CYS A 58 1.61 -10.12 -8.32
N TYR A 59 0.33 -10.00 -8.69
CA TYR A 59 -0.13 -10.33 -10.04
C TYR A 59 -1.31 -9.46 -10.48
N ASN A 60 -1.44 -9.24 -11.79
CA ASN A 60 -2.46 -8.36 -12.37
C ASN A 60 -3.70 -9.16 -12.75
N GLY A 61 -4.89 -8.74 -12.29
CA GLY A 61 -6.14 -9.42 -12.62
C GLY A 61 -6.09 -10.91 -12.28
N ASP A 62 -6.34 -11.77 -13.28
CA ASP A 62 -6.27 -13.23 -13.15
C ASP A 62 -4.98 -13.82 -13.74
N ASP A 63 -4.04 -12.97 -14.16
CA ASP A 63 -2.83 -13.41 -14.83
C ASP A 63 -1.79 -13.93 -13.83
N LEU A 64 -1.88 -15.23 -13.55
CA LEU A 64 -0.91 -15.98 -12.73
C LEU A 64 0.33 -16.41 -13.53
N THR A 65 0.41 -16.09 -14.83
CA THR A 65 1.52 -16.57 -15.68
C THR A 65 2.79 -15.75 -15.51
N ASN A 66 2.67 -14.46 -15.17
CA ASN A 66 3.80 -13.57 -14.87
C ASN A 66 3.67 -12.93 -13.47
N PRO A 67 3.74 -13.70 -12.39
CA PRO A 67 3.78 -13.15 -11.05
C PRO A 67 5.12 -12.45 -10.81
N PHE A 68 5.08 -11.28 -10.20
CA PHE A 68 6.27 -10.53 -9.80
C PHE A 68 6.40 -10.56 -8.28
N SER A 69 7.58 -10.94 -7.79
CA SER A 69 7.88 -10.94 -6.36
C SER A 69 8.35 -9.55 -5.94
N ALA A 70 7.81 -9.05 -4.84
CA ALA A 70 8.24 -7.84 -4.17
C ALA A 70 8.62 -8.17 -2.74
N THR A 71 9.74 -7.64 -2.26
CA THR A 71 10.09 -7.69 -0.84
C THR A 71 9.31 -6.59 -0.11
N TYR A 72 9.16 -6.73 1.21
CA TYR A 72 8.62 -5.70 2.11
C TYR A 72 9.45 -4.39 2.18
N ASN A 73 10.37 -4.15 1.24
CA ASN A 73 11.00 -2.85 1.12
C ASN A 73 9.95 -1.83 0.65
N ALA A 74 9.84 -0.72 1.38
CA ALA A 74 8.90 0.36 1.10
C ALA A 74 9.08 0.91 -0.32
N GLU A 75 10.30 0.93 -0.86
CA GLU A 75 10.55 1.44 -2.21
C GLU A 75 10.04 0.49 -3.30
N SER A 76 10.30 -0.82 -3.17
CA SER A 76 9.93 -1.79 -4.21
C SER A 76 8.42 -1.95 -4.33
N LEU A 77 7.72 -2.07 -3.19
CA LEU A 77 6.27 -2.25 -3.21
C LEU A 77 5.57 -0.97 -3.69
N ARG A 78 6.04 0.21 -3.23
CA ARG A 78 5.50 1.50 -3.64
C ARG A 78 5.67 1.74 -5.14
N ALA A 79 6.82 1.39 -5.71
CA ALA A 79 7.06 1.52 -7.15
C ALA A 79 6.06 0.68 -7.96
N ILE A 80 5.77 -0.57 -7.53
CA ILE A 80 4.80 -1.45 -8.19
C ILE A 80 3.38 -0.87 -8.14
N LEU A 81 2.95 -0.37 -6.97
CA LEU A 81 1.64 0.24 -6.79
C LEU A 81 1.46 1.50 -7.66
N ILE A 82 2.47 2.37 -7.69
CA ILE A 82 2.45 3.58 -8.52
C ILE A 82 2.41 3.22 -10.00
N LYS A 83 3.24 2.27 -10.45
CA LYS A 83 3.28 1.81 -11.83
C LYS A 83 1.92 1.24 -12.27
N LYS A 84 1.27 0.47 -11.40
CA LYS A 84 -0.08 -0.05 -11.69
C LYS A 84 -1.10 1.08 -11.78
N LYS A 85 -1.09 2.04 -10.85
CA LYS A 85 -1.99 3.20 -10.88
C LYS A 85 -1.84 4.00 -12.18
N GLN A 86 -0.61 4.23 -12.62
CA GLN A 86 -0.31 4.90 -13.90
C GLN A 86 -0.80 4.09 -15.10
N ALA A 87 -0.62 2.77 -15.09
CA ALA A 87 -1.08 1.89 -16.16
C ALA A 87 -2.61 1.86 -16.26
N VAL A 88 -3.33 1.90 -15.14
CA VAL A 88 -4.80 2.01 -15.11
C VAL A 88 -5.24 3.38 -15.60
N ALA A 89 -4.61 4.46 -15.12
CA ALA A 89 -4.91 5.82 -15.58
C ALA A 89 -4.71 5.98 -17.10
N ALA A 90 -3.63 5.43 -17.65
CA ALA A 90 -3.36 5.47 -19.09
C ALA A 90 -4.39 4.69 -19.93
N LYS A 91 -4.94 3.60 -19.40
CA LYS A 91 -5.89 2.74 -20.11
C LYS A 91 -7.36 3.13 -19.93
N PHE A 92 -7.71 3.72 -18.79
CA PHE A 92 -9.10 3.96 -18.38
C PHE A 92 -9.40 5.43 -18.06
N GLY A 93 -8.40 6.32 -18.15
CA GLY A 93 -8.56 7.75 -17.91
C GLY A 93 -8.55 8.16 -16.44
N ASP A 94 -8.87 7.25 -15.51
CA ASP A 94 -8.83 7.50 -14.07
C ASP A 94 -7.99 6.44 -13.33
N GLY A 95 -6.94 6.89 -12.64
CA GLY A 95 -6.08 6.03 -11.84
C GLY A 95 -6.72 5.59 -10.51
N ASN A 96 -7.78 6.26 -10.06
CA ASN A 96 -8.48 5.93 -8.82
C ASN A 96 -9.36 4.69 -8.94
N GLU A 97 -9.58 4.21 -10.17
CA GLU A 97 -10.27 2.94 -10.44
C GLU A 97 -9.37 1.71 -10.22
N THR A 98 -8.12 1.91 -9.79
CA THR A 98 -7.22 0.80 -9.45
C THR A 98 -7.70 0.10 -8.20
N ILE A 99 -7.96 -1.21 -8.29
CA ILE A 99 -8.43 -2.02 -7.18
C ILE A 99 -7.29 -2.92 -6.71
N ILE A 100 -6.99 -2.86 -5.41
CA ILE A 100 -5.92 -3.63 -4.78
C ILE A 100 -6.57 -4.68 -3.88
N LEU A 101 -6.33 -5.96 -4.15
CA LEU A 101 -6.78 -7.07 -3.30
C LEU A 101 -5.60 -7.61 -2.50
N ILE A 102 -5.74 -7.64 -1.18
CA ILE A 102 -4.75 -8.21 -0.27
C ILE A 102 -5.28 -9.55 0.21
N LYS A 103 -4.55 -10.64 -0.07
CA LYS A 103 -4.90 -12.00 0.32
C LYS A 103 -3.87 -12.53 1.32
N PRO A 104 -4.27 -12.87 2.55
CA PRO A 104 -3.38 -13.56 3.48
C PRO A 104 -3.17 -15.01 3.03
N THR A 105 -1.98 -15.57 3.28
CA THR A 105 -1.78 -17.02 3.21
C THR A 105 -2.26 -17.68 4.50
N SER A 106 -2.82 -18.89 4.42
CA SER A 106 -3.34 -19.61 5.59
C SER A 106 -2.26 -20.05 6.59
N ASN A 107 -0.98 -19.97 6.23
CA ASN A 107 0.12 -20.04 7.18
C ASN A 107 0.53 -18.61 7.49
N SER A 108 0.45 -18.25 8.78
CA SER A 108 1.01 -17.08 9.46
C SER A 108 1.52 -17.54 10.82
#